data_AF-A0A6A4HSZ7-F1
#
_entry.id   AF-A0A6A4HSZ7-F1
#
_cell.length_a   1.000
_cell.length_b   1.000
_cell.length_c   1.000
_cell.angle_alpha   90.00
_cell.angle_beta   90.00
_cell.angle_gamma   90.00
#
_symmetry.space_group_name_H-M   'P 1'
#
loop_
_entity.id
_entity.type
_entity.pdbx_description
1 polymer ?
#
loop_
_entity_poly.entity_id
_entity_poly.type
_entity_poly.pdbx_seq_one_letter_code
_entity_poly.pdbx_strand_id
1 'polypeptide(L)'
;MSYTWLNPATTKKVPLSPAALDEWYSDLTDKKNPPSDPDSLHFGAAYLLRVIMPSLYQLQTEWMRSQFLDDRSFDRPLNGLLSDAAHKYWESPDGKLIVTSIFNKLMLKWVPVLFIYSDGTTVDHYEYHFLILIKSIVREAQEKKIDITDEIFAMVVDFSIPQCQGLPKAFMQFFLAQVDDIWTADELNAAVSGLLKGCEYYYQKAVTCLSHISSVIPPGEKSDFFRKCKNLLTVGEEEFFQTVADIRRKWPLNCMTQMTSALSAKLPSTKNAEEAMHATIYRGVGKGHTLFDGLDGLLATEKYYHQQFEAKQLMAPIAYQPDGLTT
;
A
#
# COMPACT_ATOMS: atom_id res chain seq x y z
N MET A 1 -5.00 25.60 -14.59
CA MET A 1 -6.10 24.59 -14.58
C MET A 1 -6.36 24.23 -13.12
N SER A 2 -7.62 24.23 -12.65
CA SER A 2 -7.97 23.84 -11.27
C SER A 2 -8.49 22.40 -11.23
N TYR A 3 -8.03 21.59 -10.29
CA TYR A 3 -8.28 20.14 -10.21
C TYR A 3 -9.19 19.83 -9.03
N THR A 4 -10.23 19.00 -9.14
CA THR A 4 -11.25 18.94 -8.09
C THR A 4 -11.29 17.62 -7.32
N TRP A 5 -11.10 17.67 -6.00
CA TRP A 5 -11.41 16.59 -5.07
C TRP A 5 -12.88 16.64 -4.65
N LEU A 6 -13.56 15.49 -4.53
CA LEU A 6 -14.98 15.40 -4.19
C LEU A 6 -15.19 15.17 -2.69
N ASN A 7 -15.81 16.14 -2.01
CA ASN A 7 -16.19 16.02 -0.61
C ASN A 7 -17.36 15.05 -0.41
N PRO A 8 -17.20 13.91 0.30
CA PRO A 8 -18.31 13.00 0.54
C PRO A 8 -19.40 13.61 1.43
N ALA A 9 -19.04 14.51 2.35
CA ALA A 9 -19.96 15.16 3.29
C ALA A 9 -20.69 16.37 2.68
N THR A 10 -20.09 17.05 1.71
CA THR A 10 -20.65 18.31 1.17
C THR A 10 -20.88 18.32 -0.35
N THR A 11 -20.48 17.27 -1.07
CA THR A 11 -20.47 17.17 -2.56
C THR A 11 -19.79 18.33 -3.29
N LYS A 12 -19.04 19.18 -2.57
CA LYS A 12 -18.28 20.29 -3.14
C LYS A 12 -16.97 19.79 -3.74
N LYS A 13 -16.65 20.35 -4.91
CA LYS A 13 -15.39 20.17 -5.64
C LYS A 13 -14.31 21.10 -5.08
N VAL A 14 -13.21 20.55 -4.58
CA VAL A 14 -12.10 21.31 -3.96
C VAL A 14 -10.88 21.34 -4.88
N PRO A 15 -10.37 22.52 -5.29
CA PRO A 15 -9.15 22.65 -6.07
C PRO A 15 -7.92 22.00 -5.40
N LEU A 16 -7.17 21.16 -6.10
CA LEU A 16 -5.82 20.71 -5.72
C LEU A 16 -4.79 21.58 -6.43
N SER A 17 -3.78 22.04 -5.68
CA SER A 17 -2.73 22.91 -6.20
C SER A 17 -1.64 22.10 -6.90
N PRO A 18 -1.26 22.45 -8.15
CA PRO A 18 -0.08 21.87 -8.81
C PRO A 18 1.23 22.14 -8.07
N ALA A 19 1.31 23.25 -7.34
CA ALA A 19 2.56 23.72 -6.71
C ALA A 19 3.05 22.80 -5.58
N ALA A 20 2.14 22.16 -4.83
CA ALA A 20 2.51 21.25 -3.73
C ALA A 20 3.20 19.96 -4.22
N LEU A 21 2.99 19.58 -5.49
CA LEU A 21 3.72 18.50 -6.13
C LEU A 21 5.08 19.00 -6.63
N ASP A 22 5.13 20.12 -7.36
CA ASP A 22 6.33 20.61 -8.04
C ASP A 22 7.45 21.11 -7.09
N GLU A 23 7.11 21.79 -5.99
CA GLU A 23 8.09 22.37 -5.04
C GLU A 23 8.94 21.30 -4.33
N TRP A 24 8.42 20.07 -4.19
CA TRP A 24 9.16 18.92 -3.66
C TRP A 24 9.89 18.09 -4.73
N TYR A 25 9.59 18.25 -6.02
CA TYR A 25 10.28 17.53 -7.09
C TYR A 25 11.51 18.29 -7.60
N SER A 26 11.52 19.63 -7.52
CA SER A 26 12.66 20.46 -7.92
C SER A 26 13.92 20.24 -7.07
N ASP A 27 13.76 20.01 -5.77
CA ASP A 27 14.89 19.74 -4.85
C ASP A 27 15.45 18.30 -4.95
N LEU A 28 14.85 17.45 -5.79
CA LEU A 28 15.13 16.01 -5.85
C LEU A 28 15.57 15.50 -7.23
N THR A 29 15.93 16.43 -8.12
CA THR A 29 16.63 16.11 -9.37
C THR A 29 18.00 16.76 -9.33
N ASP A 30 19.01 16.07 -8.79
CA ASP A 30 20.40 16.50 -9.03
C ASP A 30 20.74 16.19 -10.49
N LYS A 31 20.52 17.17 -11.36
CA LYS A 31 20.96 17.16 -12.75
C LYS A 31 22.48 17.26 -12.80
N LYS A 32 23.20 16.18 -12.49
CA LYS A 32 24.64 16.12 -12.75
C LYS A 32 25.00 14.86 -13.53
N ASN A 33 25.12 15.09 -14.84
CA ASN A 33 25.87 14.36 -15.87
C ASN A 33 25.63 12.84 -16.00
N PRO A 34 24.95 12.38 -17.07
CA PRO A 34 24.98 10.96 -17.41
C PRO A 34 26.41 10.54 -17.83
N PRO A 35 26.84 9.29 -17.54
CA PRO A 35 28.12 8.77 -18.01
C PRO A 35 28.16 8.74 -19.54
N SER A 36 29.32 9.09 -20.10
CA SER A 36 29.58 9.24 -21.54
C SER A 36 29.82 7.93 -22.30
N ASP A 37 29.31 6.79 -21.80
CA ASP A 37 29.53 5.47 -22.41
C ASP A 37 28.23 4.87 -22.95
N PRO A 38 28.04 4.81 -24.28
CA PRO A 38 26.82 4.29 -24.90
C PRO A 38 26.66 2.76 -24.78
N ASP A 39 27.67 2.02 -24.30
CA ASP A 39 27.61 0.55 -24.11
C ASP A 39 27.50 0.13 -22.63
N SER A 40 27.33 1.07 -21.70
CA SER A 40 27.03 0.77 -20.31
C SER A 40 25.60 0.22 -20.18
N LEU A 41 25.47 -1.05 -19.79
CA LEU A 41 24.19 -1.72 -19.55
C LEU A 41 23.45 -1.22 -18.29
N HIS A 42 23.76 -0.02 -17.82
CA HIS A 42 23.18 0.61 -16.64
C HIS A 42 22.34 1.81 -17.04
N PHE A 43 21.04 1.74 -16.70
CA PHE A 43 20.06 2.83 -16.73
C PHE A 43 19.56 3.29 -18.11
N GLY A 44 18.85 2.40 -18.81
CA GLY A 44 18.11 2.70 -20.05
C GLY A 44 16.59 2.88 -19.91
N ALA A 45 16.05 2.95 -18.70
CA ALA A 45 14.62 3.23 -18.52
C ALA A 45 14.40 4.25 -17.39
N ALA A 46 13.47 5.17 -17.62
CA ALA A 46 13.18 6.29 -16.73
C ALA A 46 12.60 5.76 -15.42
N TYR A 47 13.46 5.51 -14.44
CA TYR A 47 13.07 5.12 -13.08
C TYR A 47 13.40 6.26 -12.12
N LEU A 48 12.47 6.54 -11.21
CA LEU A 48 12.65 7.56 -10.20
C LEU A 48 13.12 6.89 -8.90
N LEU A 49 14.40 6.52 -8.85
CA LEU A 49 15.06 6.11 -7.60
C LEU A 49 15.17 7.36 -6.71
N ARG A 50 14.23 7.51 -5.78
CA ARG A 50 14.16 8.67 -4.87
C ARG A 50 14.72 8.25 -3.52
N VAL A 51 15.75 8.95 -3.05
CA VAL A 51 16.19 8.94 -1.66
C VAL A 51 15.26 9.89 -0.89
N ILE A 52 14.47 9.37 0.02
CA ILE A 52 13.43 10.14 0.74
C ILE A 52 13.89 10.46 2.16
N MET A 53 14.65 9.53 2.73
CA MET A 53 15.54 9.64 3.87
C MET A 53 16.81 8.83 3.52
N PRO A 54 17.93 8.94 4.27
CA PRO A 54 19.12 8.13 4.01
C PRO A 54 18.88 6.61 3.96
N SER A 55 17.70 6.15 4.38
CA SER A 55 17.36 4.74 4.53
C SER A 55 16.07 4.26 3.84
N LEU A 56 15.44 5.09 2.99
CA LEU A 56 14.25 4.69 2.24
C LEU A 56 14.40 4.97 0.74
N TYR A 57 14.30 3.92 -0.07
CA TYR A 57 14.41 3.98 -1.52
C TYR A 57 13.15 3.46 -2.18
N GLN A 58 12.60 4.22 -3.13
CA GLN A 58 11.44 3.78 -3.91
C GLN A 58 11.84 3.28 -5.29
N LEU A 59 11.11 2.28 -5.79
CA LEU A 59 11.11 1.88 -7.19
C LEU A 59 9.66 1.82 -7.69
N GLN A 60 9.36 2.70 -8.63
CA GLN A 60 8.07 2.75 -9.33
C GLN A 60 8.31 3.17 -10.78
N THR A 61 7.78 2.38 -11.72
CA THR A 61 7.84 2.62 -13.15
C THR A 61 6.56 3.34 -13.58
N GLU A 62 6.59 3.95 -14.78
CA GLU A 62 5.37 4.54 -15.36
C GLU A 62 4.28 3.49 -15.56
N TRP A 63 4.65 2.27 -15.98
CA TRP A 63 3.70 1.17 -16.10
C TRP A 63 3.06 0.83 -14.75
N MET A 64 3.85 0.65 -13.70
CA MET A 64 3.33 0.40 -12.35
C MET A 64 2.36 1.50 -11.88
N ARG A 65 2.69 2.77 -12.12
CA ARG A 65 1.82 3.91 -11.79
C ARG A 65 0.52 3.89 -12.62
N SER A 66 0.62 3.59 -13.91
CA SER A 66 -0.55 3.55 -14.80
C SER A 66 -1.59 2.49 -14.41
N GLN A 67 -1.23 1.54 -13.54
CA GLN A 67 -2.16 0.54 -13.01
C GLN A 67 -3.15 1.13 -12.00
N PHE A 68 -2.86 2.30 -11.40
CA PHE A 68 -3.84 2.99 -10.55
C PHE A 68 -5.03 3.46 -11.39
N LEU A 69 -6.22 3.48 -10.77
CA LEU A 69 -7.42 4.09 -11.34
C LEU A 69 -7.85 3.47 -12.69
N ASP A 70 -7.76 2.15 -12.84
CA ASP A 70 -8.39 1.44 -13.96
C ASP A 70 -9.93 1.51 -13.81
N ASP A 71 -10.59 2.09 -14.80
CA ASP A 71 -12.01 2.53 -14.81
C ASP A 71 -13.04 1.38 -14.75
N ARG A 72 -12.56 0.15 -14.71
CA ARG A 72 -13.42 -1.02 -14.55
C ARG A 72 -13.71 -1.14 -13.06
N SER A 73 -14.95 -1.05 -12.58
CA SER A 73 -15.29 -1.45 -11.19
C SER A 73 -15.37 -2.99 -11.08
N PHE A 74 -15.02 -3.58 -9.93
CA PHE A 74 -15.19 -5.03 -9.70
C PHE A 74 -16.29 -5.26 -8.69
N ASP A 75 -17.27 -6.09 -9.01
CA ASP A 75 -18.36 -6.47 -8.11
C ASP A 75 -17.93 -7.58 -7.11
N ARG A 76 -16.63 -7.72 -6.85
CA ARG A 76 -16.09 -8.67 -5.86
C ARG A 76 -15.01 -7.97 -5.00
N PRO A 77 -14.60 -8.55 -3.86
CA PRO A 77 -13.68 -7.92 -2.92
C PRO A 77 -12.21 -7.98 -3.40
N LEU A 78 -11.92 -7.43 -4.58
CA LEU A 78 -10.58 -7.33 -5.15
C LEU A 78 -10.21 -5.87 -5.46
N ASN A 79 -10.99 -4.91 -4.97
CA ASN A 79 -10.68 -3.49 -5.15
C ASN A 79 -9.69 -3.04 -4.05
N GLY A 80 -9.12 -1.85 -4.25
CA GLY A 80 -8.17 -1.21 -3.34
C GLY A 80 -6.74 -1.73 -3.47
N LEU A 81 -5.89 -1.26 -2.56
CA LEU A 81 -4.46 -1.58 -2.53
C LEU A 81 -4.16 -2.58 -1.40
N LEU A 82 -3.18 -3.44 -1.64
CA LEU A 82 -2.59 -4.29 -0.60
C LEU A 82 -1.18 -3.81 -0.35
N SER A 83 -0.75 -3.71 0.91
CA SER A 83 0.65 -3.40 1.24
C SER A 83 1.18 -4.33 2.32
N ASP A 84 2.37 -4.88 2.11
CA ASP A 84 3.03 -5.81 3.05
C ASP A 84 4.55 -5.65 3.03
N ALA A 85 5.20 -6.00 4.15
CA ALA A 85 6.65 -5.93 4.31
C ALA A 85 7.29 -7.34 4.37
N ALA A 86 8.32 -7.54 3.55
CA ALA A 86 9.11 -8.75 3.44
C ALA A 86 10.52 -8.58 4.06
N HIS A 87 10.92 -9.53 4.89
CA HIS A 87 12.18 -9.47 5.65
C HIS A 87 13.38 -10.20 5.01
N LYS A 88 13.16 -10.98 3.94
CA LYS A 88 14.18 -11.92 3.42
C LYS A 88 14.72 -11.54 2.05
N TYR A 89 14.22 -10.46 1.47
CA TYR A 89 14.64 -10.06 0.12
C TYR A 89 16.06 -9.49 0.11
N TRP A 90 16.34 -8.63 1.08
CA TRP A 90 17.63 -7.96 1.24
C TRP A 90 18.61 -8.82 2.05
N GLU A 91 19.90 -8.63 1.80
CA GLU A 91 20.99 -9.19 2.61
C GLU A 91 21.02 -8.55 4.01
N SER A 92 20.75 -7.25 4.09
CA SER A 92 20.70 -6.51 5.36
C SER A 92 19.60 -7.10 6.27
N PRO A 93 19.92 -7.48 7.52
CA PRO A 93 18.94 -7.98 8.49
C PRO A 93 17.82 -6.97 8.79
N ASP A 94 18.17 -5.68 8.77
CA ASP A 94 17.25 -4.58 9.03
C ASP A 94 16.47 -4.19 7.77
N GLY A 95 16.99 -4.49 6.58
CA GLY A 95 16.33 -4.26 5.30
C GLY A 95 14.96 -4.94 5.20
N LYS A 96 13.97 -4.17 4.75
CA LYS A 96 12.60 -4.59 4.49
C LYS A 96 12.24 -4.21 3.06
N LEU A 97 11.67 -5.14 2.32
CA LEU A 97 11.02 -4.85 1.05
C LEU A 97 9.54 -4.63 1.36
N ILE A 98 9.05 -3.40 1.25
CA ILE A 98 7.62 -3.13 1.30
C ILE A 98 7.11 -3.16 -0.14
N VAL A 99 6.12 -4.02 -0.39
CA VAL A 99 5.45 -4.14 -1.68
C VAL A 99 4.03 -3.63 -1.54
N THR A 100 3.58 -2.85 -2.51
CA THR A 100 2.16 -2.55 -2.68
C THR A 100 1.69 -3.06 -4.03
N SER A 101 0.58 -3.79 -4.03
CA SER A 101 -0.03 -4.34 -5.25
C SER A 101 -1.47 -3.87 -5.42
N ILE A 102 -1.91 -3.90 -6.68
CA ILE A 102 -3.30 -3.68 -7.08
C ILE A 102 -3.77 -4.87 -7.91
N PHE A 103 -5.07 -5.16 -7.91
CA PHE A 103 -5.63 -6.19 -8.77
C PHE A 103 -5.82 -5.66 -10.19
N ASN A 104 -5.03 -6.17 -11.14
CA ASN A 104 -5.17 -5.88 -12.55
C ASN A 104 -6.24 -6.78 -13.18
N LYS A 105 -7.27 -6.17 -13.76
CA LYS A 105 -8.45 -6.87 -14.30
C LYS A 105 -8.21 -7.50 -15.66
N LEU A 106 -7.34 -6.90 -16.47
CA LEU A 106 -6.97 -7.47 -17.77
C LEU A 106 -6.21 -8.79 -17.58
N MET A 107 -5.31 -8.81 -16.60
CA MET A 107 -4.50 -9.97 -16.28
C MET A 107 -5.19 -10.96 -15.33
N LEU A 108 -6.24 -10.52 -14.63
CA LEU A 108 -6.91 -11.23 -13.53
C LEU A 108 -5.93 -11.65 -12.43
N LYS A 109 -4.98 -10.77 -12.11
CA LYS A 109 -3.88 -11.02 -11.16
C LYS A 109 -3.55 -9.76 -10.38
N TRP A 110 -3.02 -9.95 -9.18
CA TRP A 110 -2.35 -8.89 -8.43
C TRP A 110 -1.02 -8.55 -9.09
N VAL A 111 -0.77 -7.26 -9.30
CA VAL A 111 0.45 -6.72 -9.91
C VAL A 111 1.06 -5.67 -8.99
N PRO A 112 2.40 -5.60 -8.93
CA PRO A 112 3.06 -4.61 -8.09
C PRO A 112 2.84 -3.21 -8.68
N VAL A 113 2.65 -2.23 -7.80
CA VAL A 113 2.50 -0.81 -8.16
C VAL A 113 3.50 0.09 -7.43
N LEU A 114 4.15 -0.42 -6.39
CA LEU A 114 5.21 0.28 -5.67
C LEU A 114 6.10 -0.74 -4.95
N PHE A 115 7.41 -0.56 -5.06
CA PHE A 115 8.39 -1.23 -4.22
C PHE A 115 9.16 -0.19 -3.39
N ILE A 116 9.35 -0.48 -2.11
CA ILE A 116 10.16 0.34 -1.20
C ILE A 116 11.20 -0.55 -0.51
N TYR A 117 12.47 -0.14 -0.56
CA TYR A 117 13.44 -0.53 0.45
C TYR A 117 13.25 0.36 1.69
N SER A 118 13.21 -0.25 2.86
CA SER A 118 13.19 0.43 4.15
C SER A 118 14.17 -0.27 5.10
N ASP A 119 14.98 0.45 5.86
CA ASP A 119 15.82 -0.14 6.93
C ASP A 119 15.06 -0.36 8.25
N GLY A 120 13.75 -0.07 8.26
CA GLY A 120 12.92 -0.25 9.45
C GLY A 120 11.44 -0.44 9.15
N THR A 121 10.68 -0.61 10.22
CA THR A 121 9.21 -0.71 10.21
C THR A 121 8.58 0.24 11.22
N THR A 122 9.18 1.42 11.43
CA THR A 122 8.63 2.44 12.35
C THR A 122 7.45 3.18 11.72
N VAL A 123 6.74 3.98 12.53
CA VAL A 123 5.64 4.83 12.05
C VAL A 123 6.12 5.72 10.90
N ASP A 124 7.31 6.32 11.02
CA ASP A 124 7.84 7.25 10.03
C ASP A 124 8.14 6.54 8.70
N HIS A 125 8.67 5.32 8.72
CA HIS A 125 8.87 4.52 7.50
C HIS A 125 7.56 4.30 6.74
N TYR A 126 6.49 3.96 7.47
CA TYR A 126 5.19 3.76 6.86
C TYR A 126 4.50 5.06 6.45
N GLU A 127 4.69 6.15 7.20
CA GLU A 127 4.26 7.50 6.81
C GLU A 127 4.85 7.88 5.44
N TYR A 128 6.17 7.73 5.25
CA TYR A 128 6.78 8.00 3.95
C TYR A 128 6.29 7.05 2.85
N HIS A 129 6.18 5.75 3.14
CA HIS A 129 5.62 4.79 2.19
C HIS A 129 4.22 5.21 1.70
N PHE A 130 3.32 5.56 2.61
CA PHE A 130 1.97 5.97 2.28
C PHE A 130 1.94 7.34 1.60
N LEU A 131 2.82 8.27 1.98
CA LEU A 131 2.90 9.59 1.36
C LEU A 131 3.30 9.47 -0.12
N ILE A 132 4.27 8.61 -0.44
CA ILE A 132 4.66 8.30 -1.82
C ILE A 132 3.48 7.73 -2.60
N LEU A 133 2.77 6.77 -1.99
CA LEU A 133 1.65 6.09 -2.61
C LEU A 133 0.50 7.07 -2.90
N ILE A 134 0.13 7.92 -1.94
CA ILE A 134 -0.88 8.98 -2.12
C ILE A 134 -0.47 9.93 -3.24
N LYS A 135 0.77 10.43 -3.24
CA LYS A 135 1.29 11.30 -4.30
C LYS A 135 1.23 10.63 -5.67
N SER A 136 1.56 9.35 -5.75
CA SER A 136 1.51 8.57 -6.99
C SER A 136 0.08 8.43 -7.52
N ILE A 137 -0.88 8.13 -6.65
CA ILE A 137 -2.30 7.99 -7.02
C ILE A 137 -2.85 9.33 -7.51
N VAL A 138 -2.57 10.41 -6.77
CA VAL A 138 -3.04 11.76 -7.14
C VAL A 138 -2.44 12.20 -8.47
N ARG A 139 -1.16 11.94 -8.70
CA ARG A 139 -0.51 12.21 -9.98
C ARG A 139 -1.19 11.45 -11.12
N GLU A 140 -1.45 10.17 -10.94
CA GLU A 140 -2.13 9.37 -11.96
C GLU A 140 -3.56 9.87 -12.22
N ALA A 141 -4.29 10.26 -11.17
CA ALA A 141 -5.62 10.86 -11.28
C ALA A 141 -5.57 12.16 -12.09
N GLN A 142 -4.57 13.00 -11.85
CA GLN A 142 -4.36 14.25 -12.56
C GLN A 142 -4.03 14.01 -14.04
N GLU A 143 -3.12 13.08 -14.34
CA GLU A 143 -2.74 12.70 -15.71
C GLU A 143 -3.95 12.14 -16.47
N LYS A 144 -4.79 11.32 -15.82
CA LYS A 144 -6.03 10.75 -16.40
C LYS A 144 -7.25 11.68 -16.33
N LYS A 145 -7.15 12.84 -15.67
CA LYS A 145 -8.28 13.77 -15.42
C LYS A 145 -9.46 13.11 -14.69
N ILE A 146 -9.16 12.23 -13.74
CA ILE A 146 -10.14 11.57 -12.88
C ILE A 146 -10.33 12.41 -11.61
N ASP A 147 -11.58 12.63 -11.22
CA ASP A 147 -11.90 13.28 -9.94
C ASP A 147 -11.46 12.37 -8.78
N ILE A 148 -10.75 12.93 -7.81
CA ILE A 148 -10.25 12.19 -6.65
C ILE A 148 -11.38 12.05 -5.62
N THR A 149 -11.62 10.82 -5.17
CA THR A 149 -12.54 10.49 -4.07
C THR A 149 -11.79 9.75 -2.98
N ASP A 150 -12.34 9.68 -1.76
CA ASP A 150 -11.67 9.03 -0.63
C ASP A 150 -11.42 7.54 -0.88
N GLU A 151 -12.33 6.86 -1.57
CA GLU A 151 -12.26 5.42 -1.82
C GLU A 151 -11.05 5.00 -2.66
N ILE A 152 -10.44 5.91 -3.42
CA ILE A 152 -9.24 5.59 -4.21
C ILE A 152 -8.02 5.32 -3.31
N PHE A 153 -8.07 5.82 -2.07
CA PHE A 153 -7.05 5.62 -1.04
C PHE A 153 -7.40 4.46 -0.10
N ALA A 154 -8.45 3.69 -0.38
CA ALA A 154 -8.82 2.54 0.43
C ALA A 154 -7.78 1.42 0.31
N MET A 155 -7.27 0.95 1.44
CA MET A 155 -6.20 -0.03 1.49
C MET A 155 -6.46 -1.12 2.52
N VAL A 156 -5.92 -2.31 2.22
CA VAL A 156 -5.79 -3.38 3.19
C VAL A 156 -4.35 -3.45 3.67
N VAL A 157 -4.17 -3.28 4.97
CA VAL A 157 -2.87 -3.33 5.65
C VAL A 157 -2.84 -4.47 6.66
N ASP A 158 -1.66 -4.80 7.15
CA ASP A 158 -1.59 -5.52 8.41
C ASP A 158 -1.92 -4.51 9.51
N PHE A 159 -2.78 -4.85 10.45
CA PHE A 159 -3.11 -3.98 11.60
C PHE A 159 -1.90 -3.75 12.56
N SER A 160 -0.66 -3.73 12.06
CA SER A 160 0.52 -3.27 12.77
C SER A 160 0.34 -1.81 13.17
N ILE A 161 0.69 -1.50 14.41
CA ILE A 161 0.61 -0.14 14.96
C ILE A 161 1.32 0.87 14.04
N PRO A 162 2.52 0.59 13.50
CA PRO A 162 3.19 1.50 12.58
C PRO A 162 2.38 1.83 11.30
N GLN A 163 1.73 0.83 10.68
CA GLN A 163 0.91 1.08 9.49
C GLN A 163 -0.36 1.86 9.82
N CYS A 164 -1.04 1.50 10.92
CA CYS A 164 -2.24 2.20 11.37
C CYS A 164 -1.99 3.66 11.77
N GLN A 165 -0.79 4.00 12.22
CA GLN A 165 -0.41 5.37 12.56
C GLN A 165 0.23 6.12 11.38
N GLY A 166 0.95 5.42 10.51
CA GLY A 166 1.65 6.02 9.37
C GLY A 166 0.70 6.56 8.32
N LEU A 167 -0.40 5.84 7.99
CA LEU A 167 -1.32 6.33 6.95
C LEU A 167 -2.02 7.64 7.35
N PRO A 168 -2.64 7.78 8.53
CA PRO A 168 -3.25 9.04 8.94
C PRO A 168 -2.29 10.22 8.86
N LYS A 169 -1.04 10.04 9.33
CA LYS A 169 -0.01 11.08 9.23
C LYS A 169 0.27 11.46 7.78
N ALA A 170 0.51 10.48 6.90
CA ALA A 170 0.80 10.71 5.49
C ALA A 170 -0.35 11.41 4.76
N PHE A 171 -1.58 10.99 5.07
CA PHE A 171 -2.80 11.56 4.51
C PHE A 171 -2.95 13.03 4.93
N MET A 172 -2.88 13.31 6.23
CA MET A 172 -2.93 14.68 6.75
C MET A 172 -1.81 15.54 6.18
N GLN A 173 -0.57 15.05 6.17
CA GLN A 173 0.58 15.77 5.63
C GLN A 173 0.36 16.13 4.15
N PHE A 174 -0.18 15.23 3.34
CA PHE A 174 -0.44 15.50 1.93
C PHE A 174 -1.52 16.56 1.74
N PHE A 175 -2.65 16.43 2.44
CA PHE A 175 -3.81 17.31 2.22
C PHE A 175 -3.66 18.68 2.88
N LEU A 176 -3.04 18.79 4.06
CA LEU A 176 -2.75 20.08 4.71
C LEU A 176 -1.64 20.87 4.00
N ALA A 177 -0.81 20.22 3.18
CA ALA A 177 0.18 20.91 2.36
C ALA A 177 -0.43 21.56 1.10
N GLN A 178 -1.72 21.38 0.84
CA GLN A 178 -2.39 21.96 -0.33
C GLN A 178 -2.77 23.43 -0.06
N VAL A 179 -2.48 24.30 -1.03
CA VAL A 179 -2.57 25.77 -0.90
C VAL A 179 -4.00 26.29 -0.62
N ASP A 180 -5.02 25.55 -1.03
CA ASP A 180 -6.43 25.88 -0.82
C ASP A 180 -6.98 25.11 0.40
N ASP A 181 -6.42 25.42 1.58
CA ASP A 181 -6.62 24.66 2.82
C ASP A 181 -8.02 24.90 3.42
N ILE A 182 -9.03 24.15 2.94
CA ILE A 182 -10.43 24.20 3.43
C ILE A 182 -10.68 23.18 4.55
N TRP A 183 -9.73 22.28 4.80
CA TRP A 183 -9.92 21.13 5.68
C TRP A 183 -9.35 21.36 7.06
N THR A 184 -10.12 20.98 8.07
CA THR A 184 -9.59 20.86 9.41
C THR A 184 -8.89 19.52 9.61
N ALA A 185 -7.91 19.48 10.51
CA ALA A 185 -7.25 18.23 10.91
C ALA A 185 -8.25 17.16 11.38
N ASP A 186 -9.36 17.57 12.01
CA ASP A 186 -10.39 16.66 12.51
C ASP A 186 -11.18 15.98 11.39
N GLU A 187 -11.53 16.73 10.34
CA GLU A 187 -12.21 16.18 9.17
C GLU A 187 -11.34 15.17 8.41
N LEU A 188 -10.05 15.48 8.24
CA LEU A 188 -9.10 14.55 7.60
C LEU A 188 -8.89 13.28 8.43
N ASN A 189 -8.85 13.40 9.76
CA ASN A 189 -8.76 12.25 10.65
C ASN A 189 -10.00 11.35 10.57
N ALA A 190 -11.18 11.94 10.47
CA ALA A 190 -12.42 11.18 10.29
C ALA A 190 -12.43 10.44 8.95
N ALA A 191 -12.02 11.11 7.86
CA ALA A 191 -11.95 10.51 6.52
C ALA A 191 -10.99 9.32 6.47
N VAL A 192 -9.74 9.51 6.91
CA VAL A 192 -8.70 8.46 6.83
C VAL A 192 -8.99 7.25 7.72
N SER A 193 -9.68 7.45 8.85
CA SER A 193 -10.11 6.36 9.73
C SER A 193 -11.04 5.37 9.01
N GLY A 194 -11.82 5.85 8.04
CA GLY A 194 -12.70 5.02 7.21
C GLY A 194 -12.00 4.29 6.07
N LEU A 195 -10.71 4.54 5.80
CA LEU A 195 -9.99 4.05 4.62
C LEU A 195 -9.09 2.83 4.87
N LEU A 196 -8.87 2.47 6.12
CA LEU A 196 -8.09 1.30 6.50
C LEU A 196 -8.96 0.09 6.82
N LYS A 197 -8.84 -0.94 5.99
CA LYS A 197 -9.21 -2.29 6.38
C LYS A 197 -7.93 -2.98 6.81
N GLY A 198 -7.98 -3.78 7.85
CA GLY A 198 -6.86 -4.67 8.11
C GLY A 198 -7.21 -6.13 7.90
N CYS A 199 -6.17 -6.91 7.68
CA CYS A 199 -6.27 -8.30 7.30
C CYS A 199 -6.95 -9.14 8.40
N GLU A 200 -8.08 -9.78 8.07
CA GLU A 200 -8.86 -10.59 9.01
C GLU A 200 -8.05 -11.78 9.52
N TYR A 201 -7.19 -12.36 8.68
CA TYR A 201 -6.30 -13.44 9.08
C TYR A 201 -5.31 -13.01 10.16
N TYR A 202 -4.64 -11.86 9.98
CA TYR A 202 -3.70 -11.34 10.98
C TYR A 202 -4.41 -10.90 12.26
N TYR A 203 -5.61 -10.34 12.13
CA TYR A 203 -6.46 -10.07 13.28
C TYR A 203 -6.77 -11.36 14.07
N GLN A 204 -7.24 -12.42 13.40
CA GLN A 204 -7.51 -13.71 14.06
C GLN A 204 -6.25 -14.32 14.68
N LYS A 205 -5.10 -14.21 14.01
CA LYS A 205 -3.81 -14.66 14.53
C LYS A 205 -3.42 -13.87 15.79
N ALA A 206 -3.57 -12.55 15.79
CA ALA A 206 -3.30 -11.69 16.94
C ALA A 206 -4.21 -12.03 18.11
N VAL A 207 -5.52 -12.20 17.88
CA VAL A 207 -6.49 -12.66 18.89
C VAL A 207 -6.07 -14.02 19.45
N THR A 208 -5.65 -14.94 18.60
CA THR A 208 -5.17 -16.27 19.03
C THR A 208 -3.93 -16.15 19.91
N CYS A 209 -2.93 -15.36 19.50
CA CYS A 209 -1.72 -15.11 20.29
C CYS A 209 -2.07 -14.50 21.66
N LEU A 210 -2.90 -13.45 21.70
CA LEU A 210 -3.34 -12.80 22.94
C LEU A 210 -4.07 -13.78 23.86
N SER A 211 -4.91 -14.67 23.31
CA SER A 211 -5.62 -15.69 24.10
C SER A 211 -4.69 -16.70 24.79
N HIS A 212 -3.44 -16.83 24.31
CA HIS A 212 -2.43 -17.69 24.92
C HIS A 212 -1.62 -16.98 26.01
N ILE A 213 -1.67 -15.65 26.08
CA ILE A 213 -1.00 -14.87 27.13
C ILE A 213 -1.88 -14.91 28.39
N SER A 214 -1.63 -15.91 29.23
CA SER A 214 -2.40 -16.16 30.46
C SER A 214 -2.37 -15.01 31.48
N SER A 215 -1.38 -14.11 31.40
CA SER A 215 -1.29 -12.90 32.21
C SER A 215 -2.22 -11.77 31.75
N VAL A 216 -2.69 -11.82 30.50
CA VAL A 216 -3.62 -10.83 29.93
C VAL A 216 -5.02 -11.40 29.84
N ILE A 217 -5.15 -12.63 29.34
CA ILE A 217 -6.42 -13.34 29.19
C ILE A 217 -6.40 -14.58 30.10
N PRO A 218 -7.12 -14.56 31.24
CA PRO A 218 -7.21 -15.71 32.13
C PRO A 218 -7.71 -16.96 31.38
N PRO A 219 -7.24 -18.18 31.72
CA PRO A 219 -7.61 -19.40 31.00
C PRO A 219 -9.12 -19.67 30.91
N GLY A 220 -9.89 -19.31 31.94
CA GLY A 220 -11.35 -19.45 31.96
C GLY A 220 -12.09 -18.44 31.08
N GLU A 221 -11.43 -17.39 30.61
CA GLU A 221 -12.04 -16.30 29.84
C GLU A 221 -11.74 -16.37 28.34
N LYS A 222 -10.88 -17.29 27.91
CA LYS A 222 -10.46 -17.42 26.50
C LYS A 222 -11.63 -17.53 25.54
N SER A 223 -12.62 -18.36 25.85
CA SER A 223 -13.80 -18.56 24.99
C SER A 223 -14.64 -17.30 24.86
N ASP A 224 -14.79 -16.52 25.93
CA ASP A 224 -15.52 -15.25 25.90
C ASP A 224 -14.74 -14.18 25.12
N PHE A 225 -13.43 -14.12 25.32
CA PHE A 225 -12.52 -13.27 24.57
C PHE A 225 -12.60 -13.55 23.06
N PHE A 226 -12.43 -14.82 22.65
CA PHE A 226 -12.55 -15.22 21.23
C PHE A 226 -13.89 -14.85 20.63
N ARG A 227 -15.00 -15.11 21.36
CA ARG A 227 -16.34 -14.78 20.90
C ARG A 227 -16.49 -13.29 20.66
N LYS A 228 -16.11 -12.45 21.63
CA LYS A 228 -16.20 -10.98 21.51
C LYS A 228 -15.32 -10.47 20.37
N CYS A 229 -14.08 -10.94 20.25
CA CYS A 229 -13.20 -10.57 19.16
C CYS A 229 -13.72 -11.02 17.78
N LYS A 230 -14.34 -12.20 17.67
CA LYS A 230 -14.95 -12.67 16.42
C LYS A 230 -16.16 -11.82 16.04
N ASN A 231 -16.99 -11.43 17.01
CA ASN A 231 -18.15 -10.57 16.77
C ASN A 231 -17.74 -9.24 16.11
N LEU A 232 -16.58 -8.68 16.47
CA LEU A 232 -16.08 -7.44 15.86
C LEU A 232 -15.89 -7.49 14.33
N LEU A 233 -15.84 -8.69 13.72
CA LEU A 233 -15.76 -8.84 12.27
C LEU A 233 -17.11 -8.75 11.55
N THR A 234 -18.22 -8.92 12.28
CA THR A 234 -19.55 -9.10 11.68
C THR A 234 -20.61 -8.15 12.22
N VAL A 235 -20.36 -7.48 13.34
CA VAL A 235 -21.32 -6.58 13.99
C VAL A 235 -21.42 -5.22 13.28
N GLY A 236 -22.58 -4.58 13.39
CA GLY A 236 -22.79 -3.21 12.93
C GLY A 236 -21.98 -2.19 13.74
N GLU A 237 -21.88 -0.95 13.24
CA GLU A 237 -21.03 0.10 13.82
C GLU A 237 -21.33 0.42 15.30
N GLU A 238 -22.61 0.55 15.66
CA GLU A 238 -22.99 0.83 17.06
C GLU A 238 -22.59 -0.30 18.02
N GLU A 239 -22.83 -1.55 17.61
CA GLU A 239 -22.47 -2.75 18.37
C GLU A 239 -20.95 -2.97 18.39
N PHE A 240 -20.22 -2.53 17.36
CA PHE A 240 -18.76 -2.58 17.31
C PHE A 240 -18.16 -1.76 18.44
N PHE A 241 -18.54 -0.49 18.58
CA PHE A 241 -17.97 0.38 19.61
C PHE A 241 -18.30 -0.10 21.03
N GLN A 242 -19.51 -0.61 21.24
CA GLN A 242 -19.89 -1.25 22.50
C GLN A 242 -19.04 -2.49 22.78
N THR A 243 -18.85 -3.36 21.79
CA THR A 243 -18.03 -4.57 21.93
C THR A 243 -16.55 -4.24 22.16
N VAL A 244 -16.01 -3.20 21.54
CA VAL A 244 -14.64 -2.70 21.79
C VAL A 244 -14.52 -2.15 23.21
N ALA A 245 -15.47 -1.33 23.67
CA ALA A 245 -15.48 -0.81 25.03
C ALA A 245 -15.56 -1.94 26.07
N ASP A 246 -16.38 -2.95 25.80
CA ASP A 246 -16.47 -4.17 26.60
C ASP A 246 -15.15 -4.93 26.67
N ILE A 247 -14.52 -5.16 25.52
CA ILE A 247 -13.22 -5.84 25.44
C ILE A 247 -12.18 -5.03 26.22
N ARG A 248 -12.08 -3.72 26.01
CA ARG A 248 -11.13 -2.83 26.69
C ARG A 248 -11.30 -2.79 28.21
N ARG A 249 -12.56 -2.77 28.66
CA ARG A 249 -12.91 -2.79 30.09
C ARG A 249 -12.53 -4.10 30.76
N LYS A 250 -12.64 -5.22 30.03
CA LYS A 250 -12.39 -6.57 30.56
C LYS A 250 -10.93 -7.00 30.37
N TRP A 251 -10.29 -6.57 29.30
CA TRP A 251 -8.90 -6.84 28.93
C TRP A 251 -8.26 -5.57 28.33
N PRO A 252 -7.19 -5.01 28.91
CA PRO A 252 -6.65 -3.71 28.50
C PRO A 252 -5.88 -3.79 27.16
N LEU A 253 -6.61 -3.78 26.04
CA LEU A 253 -6.09 -3.88 24.66
C LEU A 253 -6.37 -2.59 23.86
N ASN A 254 -5.38 -2.10 23.08
CA ASN A 254 -5.46 -0.78 22.43
C ASN A 254 -5.71 -0.76 20.91
N CYS A 255 -5.91 -1.88 20.21
CA CYS A 255 -5.62 -1.94 18.76
C CYS A 255 -6.82 -2.09 17.79
N MET A 256 -7.99 -1.47 18.00
CA MET A 256 -9.16 -1.71 17.13
C MET A 256 -9.87 -0.43 16.69
N THR A 257 -9.90 -0.18 15.38
CA THR A 257 -10.71 0.85 14.69
C THR A 257 -11.47 0.19 13.52
N GLN A 258 -12.63 0.75 13.13
CA GLN A 258 -13.52 0.17 12.13
C GLN A 258 -13.57 1.03 10.84
N MET A 259 -13.52 0.36 9.69
CA MET A 259 -13.91 0.89 8.38
C MET A 259 -15.40 0.66 8.13
N THR A 260 -16.05 1.54 7.37
CA THR A 260 -17.47 1.39 7.00
C THR A 260 -17.76 0.03 6.33
N SER A 261 -18.91 -0.57 6.62
CA SER A 261 -19.27 -1.92 6.17
C SER A 261 -19.33 -2.05 4.63
N ALA A 262 -19.80 -1.00 3.95
CA ALA A 262 -19.94 -0.98 2.49
C ALA A 262 -18.58 -0.94 1.76
N LEU A 263 -17.61 -0.17 2.26
CA LEU A 263 -16.26 -0.12 1.68
C LEU A 263 -15.48 -1.39 2.02
N SER A 264 -15.60 -1.89 3.25
CA SER A 264 -14.96 -3.13 3.68
C SER A 264 -15.37 -4.32 2.81
N ALA A 265 -16.63 -4.42 2.39
CA ALA A 265 -17.11 -5.49 1.51
C ALA A 265 -16.48 -5.48 0.10
N LYS A 266 -15.92 -4.36 -0.35
CA LYS A 266 -15.25 -4.22 -1.66
C LYS A 266 -13.75 -4.55 -1.63
N LEU A 267 -13.18 -4.65 -0.44
CA LEU A 267 -11.76 -4.93 -0.21
C LEU A 267 -11.54 -6.39 0.17
N PRO A 268 -10.43 -7.02 -0.26
CA PRO A 268 -10.11 -8.38 0.16
C PRO A 268 -9.99 -8.49 1.68
N SER A 269 -10.38 -9.64 2.23
CA SER A 269 -10.27 -9.93 3.67
C SER A 269 -8.88 -10.45 4.08
N THR A 270 -8.03 -10.77 3.10
CA THR A 270 -6.70 -11.36 3.31
C THR A 270 -5.66 -10.66 2.46
N LYS A 271 -4.40 -10.72 2.90
CA LYS A 271 -3.23 -10.29 2.14
C LYS A 271 -2.54 -11.43 1.38
N ASN A 272 -3.17 -12.60 1.23
CA ASN A 272 -2.56 -13.77 0.60
C ASN A 272 -1.94 -13.44 -0.77
N ALA A 273 -2.49 -12.44 -1.46
CA ALA A 273 -1.94 -11.91 -2.69
C ALA A 273 -0.55 -11.28 -2.53
N GLU A 274 -0.27 -10.55 -1.45
CA GLU A 274 1.07 -10.02 -1.15
C GLU A 274 2.03 -11.12 -0.71
N GLU A 275 1.56 -12.09 0.08
CA GLU A 275 2.39 -13.27 0.42
C GLU A 275 2.77 -14.06 -0.85
N ALA A 276 1.83 -14.20 -1.79
CA ALA A 276 2.07 -14.78 -3.10
C ALA A 276 2.98 -13.91 -3.98
N MET A 277 2.86 -12.57 -3.90
CA MET A 277 3.75 -11.63 -4.60
C MET A 277 5.19 -11.78 -4.11
N HIS A 278 5.40 -11.76 -2.79
CA HIS A 278 6.69 -12.04 -2.18
C HIS A 278 7.25 -13.39 -2.62
N ALA A 279 6.44 -14.45 -2.59
CA ALA A 279 6.86 -15.77 -3.06
C ALA A 279 7.23 -15.77 -4.55
N THR A 280 6.52 -15.01 -5.38
CA THR A 280 6.81 -14.86 -6.82
C THR A 280 8.14 -14.15 -7.03
N ILE A 281 8.37 -13.02 -6.35
CA ILE A 281 9.64 -12.29 -6.36
C ILE A 281 10.78 -13.22 -5.96
N TYR A 282 10.64 -13.94 -4.84
CA TYR A 282 11.66 -14.86 -4.36
C TYR A 282 11.99 -16.00 -5.32
N ARG A 283 10.99 -16.50 -6.06
CA ARG A 283 11.20 -17.55 -7.06
C ARG A 283 11.81 -17.01 -8.34
N GLY A 284 11.43 -15.80 -8.75
CA GLY A 284 11.90 -15.19 -9.98
C GLY A 284 13.33 -14.67 -9.89
N VAL A 285 13.66 -13.99 -8.79
CA VAL A 285 14.94 -13.27 -8.66
C VAL A 285 15.72 -13.61 -7.39
N GLY A 286 15.26 -14.51 -6.54
CA GLY A 286 16.00 -14.96 -5.35
C GLY A 286 15.86 -14.05 -4.12
N LYS A 287 16.83 -14.14 -3.21
CA LYS A 287 16.83 -13.52 -1.86
C LYS A 287 18.26 -13.14 -1.46
N GLY A 288 18.38 -12.29 -0.44
CA GLY A 288 19.67 -11.92 0.16
C GLY A 288 20.45 -10.96 -0.72
N HIS A 289 19.74 -10.05 -1.40
CA HIS A 289 20.34 -9.11 -2.34
C HIS A 289 20.96 -7.90 -1.65
N THR A 290 22.06 -7.40 -2.20
CA THR A 290 22.50 -6.03 -1.92
C THR A 290 21.46 -5.03 -2.43
N LEU A 291 21.56 -3.75 -2.04
CA LEU A 291 20.56 -2.75 -2.43
C LEU A 291 20.40 -2.65 -3.96
N PHE A 292 21.49 -2.48 -4.71
CA PHE A 292 21.41 -2.30 -6.16
C PHE A 292 21.04 -3.59 -6.89
N ASP A 293 21.63 -4.72 -6.51
CA ASP A 293 21.27 -6.03 -7.10
C ASP A 293 19.79 -6.35 -6.88
N GLY A 294 19.26 -6.02 -5.70
CA GLY A 294 17.85 -6.23 -5.41
C GLY A 294 16.95 -5.24 -6.15
N LEU A 295 17.36 -3.98 -6.36
CA LEU A 295 16.61 -3.06 -7.21
C LEU A 295 16.54 -3.55 -8.66
N ASP A 296 17.64 -4.11 -9.20
CA ASP A 296 17.66 -4.73 -10.52
C ASP A 296 16.74 -5.97 -10.58
N GLY A 297 16.71 -6.79 -9.53
CA GLY A 297 15.79 -7.92 -9.42
C GLY A 297 14.32 -7.49 -9.35
N LEU A 298 14.00 -6.42 -8.61
CA LEU A 298 12.65 -5.85 -8.57
C LEU A 298 12.25 -5.30 -9.93
N LEU A 299 13.19 -4.72 -10.67
CA LEU A 299 12.93 -4.24 -12.01
C LEU A 299 12.70 -5.38 -13.01
N ALA A 300 13.45 -6.47 -12.91
CA ALA A 300 13.18 -7.68 -13.69
C ALA A 300 11.79 -8.24 -13.39
N THR A 301 11.36 -8.19 -12.11
CA THR A 301 10.00 -8.57 -11.72
C THR A 301 8.95 -7.66 -12.36
N GLU A 302 9.15 -6.34 -12.34
CA GLU A 302 8.24 -5.41 -13.00
C GLU A 302 8.13 -5.70 -14.51
N LYS A 303 9.26 -5.88 -15.20
CA LYS A 303 9.30 -6.20 -16.64
C LYS A 303 8.51 -7.46 -16.96
N TYR A 304 8.61 -8.50 -16.12
CA TYR A 304 7.83 -9.73 -16.28
C TYR A 304 6.32 -9.49 -16.26
N TYR A 305 5.82 -8.67 -15.32
CA TYR A 305 4.39 -8.35 -15.26
C TYR A 305 3.98 -7.43 -16.41
N HIS A 306 4.80 -6.44 -16.75
CA HIS A 306 4.55 -5.52 -17.84
C HIS A 306 4.44 -6.24 -19.19
N GLN A 307 5.35 -7.16 -19.50
CA GLN A 307 5.29 -7.95 -20.73
C GLN A 307 4.02 -8.81 -20.81
N GLN A 308 3.57 -9.40 -19.69
CA GLN A 308 2.29 -10.12 -19.68
C GLN A 308 1.10 -9.20 -19.89
N PHE A 309 1.15 -7.98 -19.35
CA PHE A 309 0.12 -6.98 -19.57
C PHE A 309 0.02 -6.59 -21.05
N GLU A 310 1.15 -6.26 -21.69
CA GLU A 310 1.22 -5.91 -23.12
C GLU A 310 0.72 -7.05 -24.00
N ALA A 311 1.17 -8.28 -23.75
CA ALA A 311 0.72 -9.45 -24.49
C ALA A 311 -0.80 -9.65 -24.38
N LYS A 312 -1.37 -9.44 -23.18
CA LYS A 312 -2.82 -9.50 -22.96
C LYS A 312 -3.57 -8.36 -23.65
N GLN A 313 -3.01 -7.14 -23.69
CA GLN A 313 -3.61 -6.02 -24.42
C GLN A 313 -3.66 -6.29 -25.92
N LEU A 314 -2.62 -6.90 -26.48
CA LEU A 314 -2.48 -7.19 -27.91
C LEU A 314 -3.21 -8.47 -28.36
N MET A 315 -3.87 -9.20 -27.45
CA MET A 315 -4.34 -10.59 -27.66
C MET A 315 -3.24 -11.53 -28.23
N ALA A 316 -1.97 -11.18 -28.01
CA ALA A 316 -0.85 -11.95 -28.49
C ALA A 316 -0.59 -13.13 -27.54
N PRO A 317 -0.29 -14.33 -28.06
CA PRO A 317 0.15 -15.43 -27.21
C PRO A 317 1.44 -15.03 -26.49
N ILE A 318 1.46 -15.17 -25.17
CA ILE A 318 2.67 -14.98 -24.36
C ILE A 318 3.63 -16.10 -24.74
N ALA A 319 4.66 -15.80 -25.53
CA ALA A 319 5.72 -16.74 -25.81
C ALA A 319 6.56 -16.92 -24.54
N TYR A 320 6.46 -18.08 -23.91
CA TYR A 320 7.39 -18.47 -22.86
C TYR A 320 8.75 -18.69 -23.54
N GLN A 321 9.70 -17.76 -23.37
CA GLN A 321 11.09 -18.09 -23.64
C GLN A 321 11.62 -18.82 -22.40
N PRO A 322 11.98 -20.10 -22.49
CA PRO A 322 12.69 -20.74 -21.40
C PRO A 322 14.07 -20.09 -21.34
N ASP A 323 14.26 -19.19 -20.38
CA ASP A 323 15.59 -18.71 -20.04
C ASP A 323 16.47 -19.92 -19.75
N GLY A 324 17.66 -19.90 -20.36
CA GLY A 324 18.60 -21.01 -20.39
C GLY A 324 18.85 -21.61 -19.02
N LEU A 325 18.20 -22.75 -18.76
CA LEU A 325 18.70 -23.76 -17.86
C LEU A 325 20.03 -24.26 -18.43
N THR A 326 21.11 -23.64 -17.99
CA THR A 326 22.43 -24.25 -18.09
C THR A 326 22.46 -25.42 -17.11
N THR A 327 22.78 -26.59 -17.67
CA THR A 327 22.93 -27.90 -17.03
C THR A 327 23.97 -27.92 -15.92
#